data_AF-A0A257N4G2-F1
#
_entry.id   AF-A0A257N4G2-F1
#
_cell.length_a   1.000
_cell.length_b   1.000
_cell.length_c   1.000
_cell.angle_alpha   90.00
_cell.angle_beta   90.00
_cell.angle_gamma   90.00
#
_symmetry.space_group_name_H-M   'P 1'
#
loop_
_entity.id
_entity.type
_entity.pdbx_description
1 polymer ?
#
loop_
_entity_poly.entity_id
_entity_poly.type
_entity_poly.pdbx_seq_one_letter_code
_entity_poly.pdbx_strand_id
1 'polypeptide(L)'
;MSKKIVKPSTYLTEVKTLSDRIVKAQQPIRILDAIKWDDIIKQDFFKGNCQTPPVVTIEYYQNRPLGFDPVDKKNEFYQIERDLVRKLGQLNPLSVIMRRICREYQDVVRMLESRGTPTFSNISQELYGSSQDVFHVGDPTIATLGSMMEATLSQLLQLDFLVEEPKTINAKDAVAILNEKIQSMFPGDGLRAMISDGIIADAAAGTDYVKLRADALFNMRDLRVLEVHEIWVHLGTTLNGLAQPYCTFLGKGPPSATVTQEGLAVLMEILTFSSTPNRLMNLINRVRAITLTEEGANFMDIFTFFRDKGLDEEESYTLSSRVFRGSSPDGLPFTKDLTYIKGSVEKP
;
A
#
# COMPACT_ATOMS: atom_id res chain seq x y z
N MET A 1 8.37 36.61 -25.65
CA MET A 1 9.66 36.45 -24.96
C MET A 1 10.15 35.02 -25.17
N SER A 2 11.24 34.83 -25.91
CA SER A 2 11.83 33.51 -26.12
C SER A 2 12.47 33.03 -24.81
N LYS A 3 11.92 31.98 -24.19
CA LYS A 3 12.55 31.31 -23.05
C LYS A 3 13.92 30.79 -23.52
N LYS A 4 15.01 31.40 -23.05
CA LYS A 4 16.36 30.85 -23.24
C LYS A 4 16.37 29.43 -22.69
N ILE A 5 16.48 28.43 -23.56
CA ILE A 5 16.66 27.04 -23.17
C ILE A 5 18.08 26.94 -22.60
N VAL A 6 18.21 26.98 -21.28
CA VAL A 6 19.47 26.72 -20.59
C VAL A 6 19.73 25.23 -20.68
N LYS A 7 20.84 24.82 -21.32
CA LYS A 7 21.23 23.41 -21.36
C LYS A 7 21.47 22.91 -19.92
N PRO A 8 20.96 21.73 -19.54
CA PRO A 8 21.20 21.18 -18.22
C PRO A 8 22.70 21.00 -17.96
N SER A 9 23.12 21.20 -16.71
CA SER A 9 24.50 20.90 -16.32
C SER A 9 24.79 19.40 -16.43
N THR A 10 26.06 19.05 -16.57
CA THR A 10 26.51 17.65 -16.55
C THR A 10 26.01 16.93 -15.29
N TYR A 11 26.05 17.61 -14.14
CA TYR A 11 25.52 17.09 -12.88
C TYR A 11 24.04 16.69 -12.98
N LEU A 12 23.18 17.58 -13.46
CA LEU A 12 21.74 17.32 -13.57
C LEU A 12 21.42 16.21 -14.58
N THR A 13 22.21 16.11 -15.65
CA THR A 13 22.10 15.03 -16.64
C THR A 13 22.47 13.67 -16.04
N GLU A 14 23.53 13.61 -15.23
CA GLU A 14 23.93 12.39 -14.52
C GLU A 14 22.90 11.99 -13.45
N VAL A 15 22.37 12.95 -12.68
CA VAL A 15 21.28 12.70 -11.72
C VAL A 15 20.09 12.07 -12.44
N LYS A 16 19.64 12.65 -13.56
CA LYS A 16 18.53 12.11 -14.34
C LYS A 16 18.80 10.71 -14.85
N THR A 17 19.99 10.48 -15.39
CA THR A 17 20.38 9.17 -15.93
C THR A 17 20.34 8.07 -14.86
N LEU A 18 20.85 8.37 -13.66
CA LEU A 18 20.86 7.41 -12.54
C LEU A 18 19.47 7.22 -11.95
N SER A 19 18.70 8.31 -11.86
CA SER A 19 17.30 8.29 -11.45
C SER A 19 16.43 7.42 -12.37
N ASP A 20 16.54 7.60 -13.69
CA ASP A 20 15.79 6.82 -14.68
C ASP A 20 16.12 5.31 -14.59
N ARG A 21 17.38 4.96 -14.26
CA ARG A 21 17.79 3.56 -14.05
C ARG A 21 17.06 2.93 -12.86
N ILE A 22 16.85 3.67 -11.77
CA ILE A 22 16.08 3.17 -10.60
C ILE A 22 14.63 2.92 -11.01
N VAL A 23 14.00 3.89 -11.69
CA VAL A 23 12.60 3.78 -12.15
C VAL A 23 12.42 2.57 -13.07
N LYS A 24 13.37 2.33 -13.98
CA LYS A 24 13.36 1.17 -14.88
C LYS A 24 13.58 -0.14 -14.10
N ALA A 25 14.56 -0.18 -13.19
CA ALA A 25 14.90 -1.38 -12.45
C ALA A 25 13.72 -1.88 -11.59
N GLN A 26 12.97 -0.97 -10.94
CA GLN A 26 11.83 -1.33 -10.09
C GLN A 26 10.56 -1.74 -10.85
N GLN A 27 10.41 -1.34 -12.12
CA GLN A 27 9.16 -1.53 -12.88
C GLN A 27 8.62 -2.96 -12.91
N PRO A 28 9.44 -4.03 -13.00
CA PRO A 28 8.96 -5.41 -12.95
C PRO A 28 8.54 -5.89 -11.55
N ILE A 29 8.87 -5.15 -10.50
CA ILE A 29 8.62 -5.56 -9.11
C ILE A 29 7.18 -5.22 -8.73
N ARG A 30 6.28 -6.20 -8.85
CA ARG A 30 4.87 -6.08 -8.46
C ARG A 30 4.63 -6.81 -7.14
N ILE A 31 4.87 -6.14 -6.01
CA ILE A 31 4.82 -6.74 -4.66
C ILE A 31 3.49 -7.46 -4.42
N LEU A 32 2.36 -6.76 -4.62
CA LEU A 32 1.04 -7.31 -4.31
C LEU A 32 0.67 -8.50 -5.22
N ASP A 33 1.04 -8.46 -6.49
CA ASP A 33 0.83 -9.58 -7.42
C ASP A 33 1.71 -10.79 -7.08
N ALA A 34 2.93 -10.55 -6.57
CA ALA A 34 3.84 -11.62 -6.19
C ALA A 34 3.43 -12.32 -4.89
N ILE A 35 2.64 -11.69 -4.01
CA ILE A 35 2.31 -12.26 -2.69
C ILE A 35 0.86 -12.76 -2.60
N LYS A 36 -0.03 -12.40 -3.52
CA LYS A 36 -1.44 -12.81 -3.47
C LYS A 36 -1.59 -14.33 -3.57
N TRP A 37 -2.65 -14.83 -2.95
CA TRP A 37 -3.09 -16.21 -3.11
C TRP A 37 -4.04 -16.31 -4.30
N ASP A 38 -4.00 -17.45 -4.99
CA ASP A 38 -4.84 -17.69 -6.15
C ASP A 38 -6.30 -17.93 -5.73
N ASP A 39 -7.25 -17.63 -6.63
CA ASP A 39 -8.68 -17.77 -6.36
C ASP A 39 -9.08 -19.20 -5.99
N ILE A 40 -8.32 -20.21 -6.42
CA ILE A 40 -8.58 -21.61 -6.05
C ILE A 40 -8.42 -21.84 -4.55
N ILE A 41 -7.49 -21.13 -3.89
CA ILE A 41 -7.29 -21.19 -2.44
C ILE A 41 -8.53 -20.67 -1.71
N LYS A 42 -9.14 -19.59 -2.23
CA LYS A 42 -10.40 -19.05 -1.73
C LYS A 42 -11.54 -20.04 -1.95
N GLN A 43 -11.69 -20.55 -3.16
CA GLN A 43 -12.76 -21.49 -3.50
C GLN A 43 -12.72 -22.76 -2.65
N ASP A 44 -11.54 -23.33 -2.43
CA ASP A 44 -11.40 -24.56 -1.65
C ASP A 44 -11.66 -24.33 -0.16
N PHE A 45 -11.27 -23.16 0.38
CA PHE A 45 -11.64 -22.75 1.74
C PHE A 45 -13.16 -22.72 1.94
N PHE A 46 -13.90 -22.11 1.00
CA PHE A 46 -15.36 -22.05 1.05
C PHE A 46 -16.03 -23.41 0.82
N LYS A 47 -15.51 -24.25 -0.09
CA LYS A 47 -15.99 -25.64 -0.24
C LYS A 47 -15.80 -26.45 1.04
N GLY A 48 -14.77 -26.14 1.83
CA GLY A 48 -14.52 -26.69 3.15
C GLY A 48 -15.39 -26.08 4.27
N ASN A 49 -16.42 -25.29 3.94
CA ASN A 49 -17.29 -24.57 4.87
C ASN A 49 -16.50 -23.70 5.88
N CYS A 50 -15.39 -23.12 5.44
CA CYS A 50 -14.53 -22.27 6.27
C CYS A 50 -13.99 -22.98 7.53
N GLN A 51 -13.88 -24.31 7.54
CA GLN A 51 -13.42 -25.09 8.70
C GLN A 51 -11.94 -25.50 8.61
N THR A 52 -11.38 -25.56 7.39
CA THR A 52 -10.01 -25.98 7.15
C THR A 52 -9.18 -24.79 6.70
N PRO A 53 -7.97 -24.57 7.25
CA PRO A 53 -7.14 -23.46 6.82
C PRO A 53 -6.76 -23.57 5.33
N PRO A 54 -6.57 -22.44 4.64
CA PRO A 54 -6.07 -22.41 3.27
C PRO A 54 -4.77 -23.22 3.10
N VAL A 55 -4.60 -23.96 2.00
CA VAL A 55 -3.38 -24.77 1.81
C VAL A 55 -2.33 -23.96 1.04
N VAL A 56 -1.54 -23.15 1.77
CA VAL A 56 -0.45 -22.35 1.21
C VAL A 56 0.88 -22.67 1.93
N THR A 57 1.81 -23.30 1.21
CA THR A 57 3.11 -23.75 1.73
C THR A 57 4.28 -23.04 1.06
N ILE A 58 5.52 -23.37 1.43
CA ILE A 58 6.71 -22.88 0.73
C ILE A 58 6.72 -23.37 -0.72
N GLU A 59 6.33 -24.63 -0.95
CA GLU A 59 6.24 -25.24 -2.29
C GLU A 59 5.21 -24.53 -3.18
N TYR A 60 4.13 -23.99 -2.59
CA TYR A 60 3.17 -23.14 -3.31
C TYR A 60 3.88 -21.95 -3.97
N TYR A 61 4.78 -21.27 -3.24
CA TYR A 61 5.51 -20.12 -3.78
C TYR A 61 6.67 -20.51 -4.70
N GLN A 62 7.35 -21.65 -4.45
CA GLN A 62 8.40 -22.16 -5.34
C GLN A 62 7.87 -22.48 -6.73
N ASN A 63 6.64 -22.97 -6.83
CA ASN A 63 5.97 -23.22 -8.11
C ASN A 63 5.40 -21.95 -8.79
N ARG A 64 5.60 -20.77 -8.17
CA ARG A 64 5.13 -19.48 -8.66
C ARG A 64 6.31 -18.50 -8.75
N PRO A 65 7.14 -18.64 -9.81
CA PRO A 65 8.33 -17.82 -9.96
C PRO A 65 7.96 -16.34 -10.06
N LEU A 66 8.89 -15.49 -9.62
CA LEU A 66 8.76 -14.05 -9.76
C LEU A 66 8.86 -13.67 -11.25
N GLY A 67 8.22 -12.56 -11.64
CA GLY A 67 8.28 -12.03 -13.01
C GLY A 67 9.63 -11.47 -13.43
N PHE A 68 10.69 -11.72 -12.65
CA PHE A 68 12.06 -11.28 -12.86
C PHE A 68 13.02 -12.25 -12.14
N ASP A 69 14.27 -12.32 -12.59
CA ASP A 69 15.32 -13.06 -11.88
C ASP A 69 15.77 -12.27 -10.62
N PRO A 70 15.66 -12.83 -9.41
CA PRO A 70 15.98 -12.10 -8.18
C PRO A 70 17.47 -11.78 -8.03
N VAL A 71 18.36 -12.65 -8.49
CA VAL A 71 19.82 -12.46 -8.40
C VAL A 71 20.22 -11.30 -9.30
N ASP A 72 19.77 -11.30 -10.55
CA ASP A 72 20.00 -10.22 -11.50
C ASP A 72 19.40 -8.91 -11.01
N LYS A 73 18.19 -8.95 -10.43
CA LYS A 73 17.52 -7.74 -9.93
C LYS A 73 18.27 -7.11 -8.76
N LYS A 74 18.74 -7.91 -7.79
CA LYS A 74 19.59 -7.42 -6.69
C LYS A 74 20.90 -6.83 -7.22
N ASN A 75 21.54 -7.52 -8.17
CA ASN A 75 22.77 -7.05 -8.80
C ASN A 75 22.56 -5.74 -9.58
N GLU A 76 21.44 -5.56 -10.28
CA GLU A 76 21.12 -4.33 -10.99
C GLU A 76 21.07 -3.12 -10.04
N PHE A 77 20.34 -3.23 -8.92
CA PHE A 77 20.30 -2.18 -7.91
C PHE A 77 21.65 -1.93 -7.23
N TYR A 78 22.42 -2.99 -6.97
CA TYR A 78 23.77 -2.86 -6.44
C TYR A 78 24.69 -2.07 -7.39
N GLN A 79 24.64 -2.33 -8.70
CA GLN A 79 25.42 -1.58 -9.69
C GLN A 79 24.98 -0.11 -9.77
N ILE A 80 23.67 0.15 -9.71
CA ILE A 80 23.16 1.54 -9.64
C ILE A 80 23.70 2.23 -8.38
N GLU A 81 23.70 1.57 -7.22
CA GLU A 81 24.27 2.10 -5.98
C GLU A 81 25.75 2.48 -6.12
N ARG A 82 26.54 1.60 -6.75
CA ARG A 82 27.97 1.84 -7.00
C ARG A 82 28.19 3.02 -7.93
N ASP A 83 27.39 3.15 -8.98
CA ASP A 83 27.50 4.25 -9.93
C ASP A 83 27.07 5.60 -9.33
N LEU A 84 26.08 5.61 -8.44
CA LEU A 84 25.70 6.80 -7.66
C LEU A 84 26.90 7.35 -6.87
N VAL A 85 27.65 6.46 -6.19
CA VAL A 85 28.86 6.86 -5.47
C VAL A 85 29.95 7.36 -6.42
N ARG A 86 30.21 6.64 -7.52
CA ARG A 86 31.28 6.99 -8.47
C ARG A 86 31.03 8.31 -9.20
N LYS A 87 29.78 8.57 -9.59
CA LYS A 87 29.41 9.68 -10.48
C LYS A 87 28.96 10.93 -9.74
N LEU A 88 28.20 10.77 -8.64
CA LEU A 88 27.68 11.90 -7.87
C LEU A 88 28.48 12.15 -6.59
N GLY A 89 29.27 11.17 -6.14
CA GLY A 89 29.99 11.22 -4.88
C GLY A 89 29.20 10.62 -3.72
N GLN A 90 29.91 10.14 -2.70
CA GLN A 90 29.33 9.47 -1.53
C GLN A 90 28.51 10.43 -0.65
N LEU A 91 28.95 11.68 -0.51
CA LEU A 91 28.34 12.68 0.38
C LEU A 91 27.29 13.54 -0.32
N ASN A 92 27.05 13.31 -1.62
CA ASN A 92 26.02 14.06 -2.34
C ASN A 92 24.62 13.67 -1.82
N PRO A 93 23.77 14.62 -1.42
CA PRO A 93 22.47 14.31 -0.84
C PRO A 93 21.56 13.46 -1.75
N LEU A 94 21.56 13.70 -3.06
CA LEU A 94 20.78 12.90 -4.01
C LEU A 94 21.34 11.48 -4.15
N SER A 95 22.67 11.33 -4.09
CA SER A 95 23.31 10.02 -4.03
C SER A 95 22.89 9.26 -2.77
N VAL A 96 22.88 9.92 -1.61
CA VAL A 96 22.45 9.30 -0.33
C VAL A 96 21.01 8.78 -0.43
N ILE A 97 20.08 9.62 -0.91
CA ILE A 97 18.66 9.25 -1.03
C ILE A 97 18.49 8.10 -2.05
N MET A 98 19.02 8.24 -3.26
CA MET A 98 18.86 7.22 -4.30
C MET A 98 19.50 5.87 -3.93
N ARG A 99 20.61 5.89 -3.19
CA ARG A 99 21.24 4.65 -2.69
C ARG A 99 20.38 3.97 -1.63
N ARG A 100 19.75 4.74 -0.73
CA ARG A 100 18.77 4.20 0.22
C ARG A 100 17.63 3.51 -0.53
N ILE A 101 17.08 4.14 -1.56
CA ILE A 101 16.03 3.56 -2.41
C ILE A 101 16.50 2.25 -3.08
N CYS A 102 17.73 2.20 -3.62
CA CYS A 102 18.27 0.98 -4.21
C CYS A 102 18.40 -0.17 -3.20
N ARG A 103 18.70 0.13 -1.94
CA ARG A 103 18.78 -0.88 -0.87
C ARG A 103 17.40 -1.38 -0.48
N GLU A 104 16.44 -0.47 -0.30
CA GLU A 104 15.05 -0.84 -0.02
C GLU A 104 14.47 -1.77 -1.11
N TYR A 105 14.75 -1.51 -2.38
CA TYR A 105 14.34 -2.44 -3.45
C TYR A 105 15.09 -3.78 -3.42
N GLN A 106 16.36 -3.82 -3.00
CA GLN A 106 17.05 -5.10 -2.77
C GLN A 106 16.40 -5.89 -1.63
N ASP A 107 15.97 -5.21 -0.56
CA ASP A 107 15.26 -5.83 0.55
C ASP A 107 13.87 -6.32 0.12
N VAL A 108 13.15 -5.58 -0.73
CA VAL A 108 11.91 -6.08 -1.37
C VAL A 108 12.16 -7.35 -2.17
N VAL A 109 13.25 -7.43 -2.94
CA VAL A 109 13.56 -8.64 -3.72
C VAL A 109 13.84 -9.82 -2.77
N ARG A 110 14.62 -9.60 -1.70
CA ARG A 110 14.89 -10.62 -0.67
C ARG A 110 13.63 -11.08 0.04
N MET A 111 12.72 -10.15 0.35
CA MET A 111 11.41 -10.43 0.91
C MET A 111 10.65 -11.38 -0.03
N LEU A 112 10.53 -11.02 -1.32
CA LEU A 112 9.80 -11.80 -2.31
C LEU A 112 10.42 -13.19 -2.60
N GLU A 113 11.74 -13.34 -2.51
CA GLU A 113 12.42 -14.65 -2.58
C GLU A 113 12.08 -15.53 -1.38
N SER A 114 11.79 -14.92 -0.23
CA SER A 114 11.58 -15.61 1.04
C SER A 114 10.11 -15.96 1.31
N ARG A 115 9.21 -15.79 0.32
CA ARG A 115 7.76 -16.07 0.46
C ARG A 115 7.51 -17.46 1.05
N GLY A 116 6.57 -17.54 1.99
CA GLY A 116 6.23 -18.76 2.72
C GLY A 116 7.16 -19.09 3.89
N THR A 117 8.20 -18.29 4.13
CA THR A 117 9.13 -18.48 5.27
C THR A 117 9.02 -17.32 6.27
N PRO A 118 9.43 -17.49 7.54
CA PRO A 118 9.48 -16.39 8.51
C PRO A 118 10.33 -15.19 8.05
N THR A 119 11.36 -15.43 7.22
CA THR A 119 12.21 -14.37 6.67
C THR A 119 11.43 -13.35 5.82
N PHE A 120 10.36 -13.77 5.14
CA PHE A 120 9.47 -12.84 4.44
C PHE A 120 8.90 -11.78 5.38
N SER A 121 8.34 -12.20 6.51
CA SER A 121 7.72 -11.30 7.48
C SER A 121 8.73 -10.45 8.23
N ASN A 122 9.92 -11.00 8.56
CA ASN A 122 10.99 -10.22 9.18
C ASN A 122 11.40 -9.03 8.28
N ILE A 123 11.58 -9.28 6.98
CA ILE A 123 11.91 -8.19 6.04
C ILE A 123 10.70 -7.26 5.83
N SER A 124 9.47 -7.79 5.84
CA SER A 124 8.26 -6.96 5.84
C SER A 124 8.25 -5.99 7.04
N GLN A 125 8.63 -6.44 8.23
CA GLN A 125 8.74 -5.60 9.41
C GLN A 125 9.80 -4.52 9.26
N GLU A 126 10.96 -4.83 8.66
CA GLU A 126 11.99 -3.83 8.36
C GLU A 126 11.50 -2.77 7.37
N LEU A 127 10.67 -3.15 6.38
CA LEU A 127 10.18 -2.25 5.33
C LEU A 127 8.98 -1.40 5.75
N TYR A 128 8.05 -1.97 6.54
CA TYR A 128 6.76 -1.34 6.86
C TYR A 128 6.54 -1.09 8.36
N GLY A 129 7.40 -1.63 9.22
CA GLY A 129 7.31 -1.57 10.68
C GLY A 129 6.72 -2.84 11.30
N SER A 130 6.76 -2.89 12.63
CA SER A 130 6.10 -3.88 13.49
C SER A 130 5.05 -3.22 14.38
N SER A 131 4.04 -3.98 14.85
CA SER A 131 3.06 -3.43 15.78
C SER A 131 3.65 -3.10 17.15
N GLN A 132 4.85 -3.62 17.44
CA GLN A 132 5.62 -3.32 18.65
C GLN A 132 6.53 -2.09 18.49
N ASP A 133 6.58 -1.46 17.32
CA ASP A 133 7.35 -0.22 17.12
C ASP A 133 6.82 0.91 18.02
N VAL A 134 7.74 1.73 18.53
CA VAL A 134 7.47 3.01 19.21
C VAL A 134 8.11 4.15 18.41
N PHE A 135 7.52 5.34 18.43
CA PHE A 135 8.10 6.51 17.75
C PHE A 135 9.23 7.14 18.55
N HIS A 136 9.01 7.34 19.85
CA HIS A 136 10.02 7.79 20.81
C HIS A 136 10.07 6.90 22.05
N VAL A 137 11.17 7.03 22.80
CA VAL A 137 11.32 6.31 24.06
C VAL A 137 10.20 6.71 25.03
N GLY A 138 9.39 5.74 25.44
CA GLY A 138 8.25 5.94 26.34
C GLY A 138 6.91 6.18 25.64
N ASP A 139 6.89 6.28 24.30
CA ASP A 139 5.64 6.36 23.54
C ASP A 139 4.88 5.02 23.54
N PRO A 140 3.56 5.04 23.33
CA PRO A 140 2.80 3.82 23.09
C PRO A 140 3.28 3.11 21.81
N THR A 141 3.21 1.78 21.81
CA THR A 141 3.43 0.99 20.59
C THR A 141 2.33 1.24 19.57
N ILE A 142 2.57 0.92 18.29
CA ILE A 142 1.53 0.96 17.25
C ILE A 142 0.31 0.11 17.65
N ALA A 143 0.53 -1.07 18.26
CA ALA A 143 -0.52 -1.92 18.80
C ALA A 143 -1.35 -1.20 19.88
N THR A 144 -0.68 -0.51 20.81
CA THR A 144 -1.33 0.25 21.88
C THR A 144 -2.18 1.39 21.33
N LEU A 145 -1.62 2.14 20.38
CA LEU A 145 -2.32 3.22 19.70
C LEU A 145 -3.56 2.70 18.94
N GLY A 146 -3.43 1.57 18.24
CA GLY A 146 -4.55 0.90 17.59
C GLY A 146 -5.68 0.56 18.56
N SER A 147 -5.36 0.00 19.72
CA SER A 147 -6.34 -0.31 20.78
C SER A 147 -7.02 0.95 21.34
N MET A 148 -6.29 2.05 21.52
CA MET A 148 -6.86 3.32 21.97
C MET A 148 -7.85 3.91 20.96
N MET A 149 -7.50 3.85 19.66
CA MET A 149 -8.38 4.28 18.57
C MET A 149 -9.61 3.38 18.45
N GLU A 150 -9.44 2.06 18.58
CA GLU A 150 -10.53 1.08 18.59
C GLU A 150 -11.56 1.39 19.69
N ALA A 151 -11.10 1.63 20.92
CA ALA A 151 -11.97 1.97 22.04
C ALA A 151 -12.77 3.25 21.79
N THR A 152 -12.13 4.28 21.23
CA THR A 152 -12.76 5.56 20.89
C THR A 152 -13.81 5.40 19.80
N LEU A 153 -13.46 4.70 18.72
CA LEU A 153 -14.38 4.47 17.59
C LEU A 153 -15.56 3.58 17.98
N SER A 154 -15.34 2.58 18.84
CA SER A 154 -16.41 1.71 19.32
C SER A 154 -17.47 2.49 20.10
N GLN A 155 -17.08 3.51 20.87
CA GLN A 155 -18.03 4.41 21.54
C GLN A 155 -18.78 5.28 20.54
N LEU A 156 -18.08 5.83 19.54
CA LEU A 156 -18.72 6.64 18.50
C LEU A 156 -19.75 5.84 17.70
N LEU A 157 -19.46 4.59 17.36
CA LEU A 157 -20.36 3.73 16.58
C LEU A 157 -21.65 3.35 17.30
N GLN A 158 -21.73 3.53 18.62
CA GLN A 158 -22.97 3.35 19.38
C GLN A 158 -23.93 4.54 19.26
N LEU A 159 -23.51 5.63 18.61
CA LEU A 159 -24.34 6.82 18.45
C LEU A 159 -25.22 6.70 17.19
N ASP A 160 -26.54 6.72 17.37
CA ASP A 160 -27.56 6.45 16.35
C ASP A 160 -27.55 7.40 15.12
N PHE A 161 -26.85 8.53 15.17
CA PHE A 161 -26.83 9.50 14.06
C PHE A 161 -25.74 9.25 13.01
N LEU A 162 -24.96 8.17 13.12
CA LEU A 162 -23.86 7.83 12.22
C LEU A 162 -24.22 6.78 11.16
N VAL A 163 -25.50 6.68 10.78
CA VAL A 163 -25.97 5.76 9.74
C VAL A 163 -25.31 6.11 8.40
N GLU A 164 -24.75 5.10 7.74
CA GLU A 164 -24.19 5.27 6.40
C GLU A 164 -25.29 5.54 5.38
N GLU A 165 -25.04 6.52 4.50
CA GLU A 165 -25.92 6.80 3.38
C GLU A 165 -25.98 5.59 2.44
N PRO A 166 -27.16 5.26 1.89
CA PRO A 166 -27.31 4.13 0.99
C PRO A 166 -26.44 4.34 -0.26
N LYS A 167 -25.71 3.29 -0.63
CA LYS A 167 -24.90 3.26 -1.84
C LYS A 167 -25.81 3.12 -3.06
N THR A 168 -26.02 4.22 -3.77
CA THR A 168 -27.00 4.34 -4.88
C THR A 168 -26.36 4.77 -6.20
N ILE A 169 -25.11 5.22 -6.17
CA ILE A 169 -24.35 5.68 -7.33
C ILE A 169 -23.65 4.47 -7.94
N ASN A 170 -23.98 4.12 -9.18
CA ASN A 170 -23.27 3.04 -9.88
C ASN A 170 -21.86 3.49 -10.32
N ALA A 171 -21.02 2.52 -10.69
CA ALA A 171 -19.65 2.77 -11.10
C ALA A 171 -19.51 3.76 -12.27
N LYS A 172 -20.46 3.78 -13.23
CA LYS A 172 -20.42 4.69 -14.39
C LYS A 172 -20.63 6.14 -13.96
N ASP A 173 -21.62 6.39 -13.12
CA ASP A 173 -21.91 7.73 -12.61
C ASP A 173 -20.80 8.19 -11.64
N ALA A 174 -20.27 7.28 -10.81
CA ALA A 174 -19.12 7.52 -9.95
C ALA A 174 -17.87 7.93 -10.75
N VAL A 175 -17.58 7.24 -11.86
CA VAL A 175 -16.47 7.60 -12.77
C VAL A 175 -16.67 9.01 -13.36
N ALA A 176 -17.89 9.38 -13.74
CA ALA A 176 -18.17 10.73 -14.25
C ALA A 176 -17.89 11.80 -13.18
N ILE A 177 -18.39 11.60 -11.96
CA ILE A 177 -18.19 12.51 -10.82
C ILE A 177 -16.70 12.66 -10.49
N LEU A 178 -15.96 11.55 -10.40
CA LEU A 178 -14.53 11.59 -10.10
C LEU A 178 -13.73 12.26 -11.22
N ASN A 179 -14.06 12.02 -12.49
CA ASN A 179 -13.38 12.69 -13.60
C ASN A 179 -13.63 14.20 -13.63
N GLU A 180 -14.82 14.67 -13.26
CA GLU A 180 -15.09 16.11 -13.11
C GLU A 180 -14.18 16.73 -12.03
N LYS A 181 -14.09 16.06 -10.87
CA LYS A 181 -13.20 16.49 -9.77
C LYS A 181 -11.73 16.49 -10.17
N ILE A 182 -11.28 15.45 -10.87
CA ILE A 182 -9.92 15.36 -11.41
C ILE A 182 -9.66 16.52 -12.36
N GLN A 183 -10.55 16.76 -13.32
CA GLN A 183 -10.38 17.83 -14.30
C GLN A 183 -10.35 19.23 -13.66
N SER A 184 -11.09 19.43 -12.56
CA SER A 184 -11.07 20.68 -11.80
C SER A 184 -9.76 20.90 -11.03
N MET A 185 -9.16 19.83 -10.51
CA MET A 185 -7.97 19.92 -9.63
C MET A 185 -6.65 19.78 -10.38
N PHE A 186 -6.62 18.94 -11.42
CA PHE A 186 -5.44 18.54 -12.19
C PHE A 186 -5.69 18.66 -13.71
N PRO A 187 -5.92 19.90 -14.21
CA PRO A 187 -6.33 20.11 -15.59
C PRO A 187 -5.24 19.72 -16.59
N GLY A 188 -5.50 18.68 -17.40
CA GLY A 188 -4.60 18.25 -18.47
C GLY A 188 -3.45 17.33 -18.02
N ASP A 189 -3.46 16.85 -16.78
CA ASP A 189 -2.40 16.00 -16.21
C ASP A 189 -2.58 14.49 -16.53
N GLY A 190 -3.54 14.13 -17.38
CA GLY A 190 -3.76 12.76 -17.85
C GLY A 190 -4.35 11.79 -16.82
N LEU A 191 -4.63 12.26 -15.60
CA LEU A 191 -5.33 11.51 -14.57
C LEU A 191 -6.77 11.18 -15.00
N ARG A 192 -7.23 9.98 -14.66
CA ARG A 192 -8.59 9.55 -14.98
C ARG A 192 -9.17 8.54 -14.00
N ALA A 193 -10.46 8.63 -13.75
CA ALA A 193 -11.25 7.52 -13.22
C ALA A 193 -11.72 6.63 -14.38
N MET A 194 -11.71 5.31 -14.21
CA MET A 194 -12.20 4.35 -15.20
C MET A 194 -12.84 3.12 -14.55
N ILE A 195 -13.70 2.43 -15.29
CA ILE A 195 -14.29 1.17 -14.86
C ILE A 195 -13.31 0.01 -15.13
N SER A 196 -13.29 -0.99 -14.25
CA SER A 196 -12.48 -2.20 -14.40
C SER A 196 -13.22 -3.43 -13.87
N ASP A 197 -13.29 -4.48 -14.68
CA ASP A 197 -13.97 -5.74 -14.32
C ASP A 197 -13.08 -6.73 -13.54
N GLY A 198 -11.81 -6.37 -13.32
CA GLY A 198 -10.79 -7.28 -12.76
C GLY A 198 -10.18 -6.88 -11.43
N ILE A 199 -10.84 -6.03 -10.63
CA ILE A 199 -10.37 -5.66 -9.29
C ILE A 199 -11.31 -6.22 -8.22
N ILE A 200 -10.73 -6.76 -7.13
CA ILE A 200 -11.50 -7.35 -6.01
C ILE A 200 -12.09 -6.25 -5.12
N ALA A 201 -11.33 -5.16 -4.90
CA ALA A 201 -11.80 -4.02 -4.14
C ALA A 201 -12.76 -3.15 -4.97
N ASP A 202 -13.66 -2.42 -4.32
CA ASP A 202 -14.57 -1.47 -4.97
C ASP A 202 -13.82 -0.42 -5.80
N ALA A 203 -12.62 -0.03 -5.36
CA ALA A 203 -11.72 0.84 -6.10
C ALA A 203 -10.24 0.45 -5.91
N ALA A 204 -9.40 0.84 -6.86
CA ALA A 204 -7.95 0.72 -6.78
C ALA A 204 -7.24 1.83 -7.57
N ALA A 205 -6.24 2.48 -6.97
CA ALA A 205 -5.41 3.46 -7.68
C ALA A 205 -4.22 2.82 -8.41
N GLY A 206 -3.90 3.39 -9.56
CA GLY A 206 -2.71 3.15 -10.34
C GLY A 206 -1.76 4.35 -10.32
N THR A 207 -0.88 4.45 -11.32
CA THR A 207 0.05 5.59 -11.44
C THR A 207 -0.66 6.86 -11.91
N ASP A 208 -1.64 6.73 -12.80
CA ASP A 208 -2.34 7.82 -13.50
C ASP A 208 -3.86 7.62 -13.51
N TYR A 209 -4.39 6.69 -12.71
CA TYR A 209 -5.81 6.37 -12.73
C TYR A 209 -6.37 5.91 -11.38
N VAL A 210 -7.68 6.03 -11.22
CA VAL A 210 -8.47 5.30 -10.22
C VAL A 210 -9.40 4.34 -10.97
N LYS A 211 -9.31 3.04 -10.68
CA LYS A 211 -10.24 2.03 -11.20
C LYS A 211 -11.38 1.84 -10.23
N LEU A 212 -12.61 1.86 -10.73
CA LEU A 212 -13.80 1.45 -9.99
C LEU A 212 -14.28 0.10 -10.52
N ARG A 213 -14.67 -0.80 -9.62
CA ARG A 213 -15.24 -2.09 -9.96
C ARG A 213 -16.62 -1.89 -10.59
N ALA A 214 -16.90 -2.56 -11.71
CA ALA A 214 -18.06 -2.25 -12.55
C ALA A 214 -19.43 -2.44 -11.87
N ASP A 215 -19.54 -3.41 -10.98
CA ASP A 215 -20.75 -3.76 -10.23
C ASP A 215 -20.77 -3.15 -8.82
N ALA A 216 -19.78 -2.33 -8.45
CA ALA A 216 -19.79 -1.61 -7.19
C ALA A 216 -20.82 -0.46 -7.20
N LEU A 217 -21.49 -0.29 -6.05
CA LEU A 217 -22.31 0.87 -5.73
C LEU A 217 -21.56 1.74 -4.74
N PHE A 218 -21.75 3.06 -4.84
CA PHE A 218 -21.11 4.08 -4.02
C PHE A 218 -22.16 5.06 -3.47
N ASN A 219 -21.86 5.71 -2.36
CA ASN A 219 -22.51 6.97 -1.97
C ASN A 219 -21.55 8.15 -2.16
N MET A 220 -22.02 9.37 -1.94
CA MET A 220 -21.17 10.58 -2.12
C MET A 220 -19.99 10.61 -1.16
N ARG A 221 -20.12 10.01 0.02
CA ARG A 221 -19.05 9.94 1.01
C ARG A 221 -17.93 8.99 0.55
N ASP A 222 -18.28 7.84 -0.04
CA ASP A 222 -17.31 6.93 -0.65
C ASP A 222 -16.51 7.64 -1.73
N LEU A 223 -17.18 8.37 -2.63
CA LEU A 223 -16.52 9.14 -3.69
C LEU A 223 -15.62 10.25 -3.12
N ARG A 224 -16.03 10.85 -2.00
CA ARG A 224 -15.24 11.87 -1.31
C ARG A 224 -13.98 11.27 -0.67
N VAL A 225 -14.06 10.07 -0.09
CA VAL A 225 -12.90 9.32 0.39
C VAL A 225 -11.95 9.01 -0.77
N LEU A 226 -12.46 8.51 -1.90
CA LEU A 226 -11.64 8.23 -3.08
C LEU A 226 -10.96 9.50 -3.63
N GLU A 227 -11.67 10.62 -3.68
CA GLU A 227 -11.10 11.91 -4.07
C GLU A 227 -9.93 12.32 -3.16
N VAL A 228 -10.11 12.26 -1.85
CA VAL A 228 -9.09 12.72 -0.92
C VAL A 228 -7.92 11.73 -0.82
N HIS A 229 -8.22 10.45 -0.63
CA HIS A 229 -7.23 9.41 -0.41
C HIS A 229 -6.46 9.07 -1.70
N GLU A 230 -7.19 8.68 -2.74
CA GLU A 230 -6.59 8.18 -3.97
C GLU A 230 -6.13 9.31 -4.88
N ILE A 231 -6.95 10.36 -5.05
CA ILE A 231 -6.66 11.41 -6.05
C ILE A 231 -5.72 12.47 -5.49
N TRP A 232 -6.01 13.06 -4.33
CA TRP A 232 -5.18 14.15 -3.81
C TRP A 232 -3.81 13.67 -3.32
N VAL A 233 -3.78 12.54 -2.61
CA VAL A 233 -2.55 12.02 -2.03
C VAL A 233 -1.81 11.12 -3.01
N HIS A 234 -2.33 9.93 -3.35
CA HIS A 234 -1.58 8.98 -4.17
C HIS A 234 -1.29 9.51 -5.59
N LEU A 235 -2.32 9.90 -6.34
CA LEU A 235 -2.14 10.42 -7.70
C LEU A 235 -1.47 11.80 -7.71
N GLY A 236 -1.93 12.73 -6.87
CA GLY A 236 -1.41 14.10 -6.81
C GLY A 236 0.08 14.15 -6.46
N THR A 237 0.53 13.38 -5.46
CA THR A 237 1.96 13.32 -5.13
C THR A 237 2.77 12.58 -6.18
N THR A 238 2.21 11.55 -6.83
CA THR A 238 2.84 10.86 -7.96
C THR A 238 3.05 11.81 -9.14
N LEU A 239 2.05 12.62 -9.51
CA LEU A 239 2.17 13.65 -10.54
C LEU A 239 3.27 14.66 -10.19
N ASN A 240 3.27 15.15 -8.95
CA ASN A 240 4.30 16.09 -8.50
C ASN A 240 5.71 15.48 -8.58
N GLY A 241 5.86 14.18 -8.28
CA GLY A 241 7.10 13.43 -8.44
C GLY A 241 7.51 13.26 -9.91
N LEU A 242 6.55 12.96 -10.79
CA LEU A 242 6.76 12.83 -12.24
C LEU A 242 7.10 14.17 -12.91
N ALA A 243 6.64 15.29 -12.35
CA ALA A 243 6.94 16.63 -12.82
C ALA A 243 8.40 17.05 -12.54
N GLN A 244 9.15 16.29 -11.73
CA GLN A 244 10.55 16.61 -11.41
C GLN A 244 11.46 16.33 -12.61
N PRO A 245 12.16 17.34 -13.16
CA PRO A 245 12.86 17.21 -14.45
C PRO A 245 14.07 16.26 -14.42
N TYR A 246 14.72 16.13 -13.26
CA TYR A 246 15.94 15.33 -13.09
C TYR A 246 15.80 14.21 -12.06
N CYS A 247 14.86 14.30 -11.12
CA CYS A 247 14.68 13.34 -10.04
C CYS A 247 13.46 12.45 -10.32
N THR A 248 13.45 11.76 -11.46
CA THR A 248 12.35 10.87 -11.90
C THR A 248 12.02 9.75 -10.90
N PHE A 249 12.95 9.38 -10.01
CA PHE A 249 12.74 8.40 -8.94
C PHE A 249 11.67 8.88 -7.94
N LEU A 250 11.43 10.20 -7.83
CA LEU A 250 10.37 10.75 -6.97
C LEU A 250 8.96 10.42 -7.47
N GLY A 251 8.80 10.07 -8.75
CA GLY A 251 7.53 9.58 -9.30
C GLY A 251 7.23 8.12 -8.96
N LYS A 252 8.07 7.46 -8.13
CA LYS A 252 7.88 6.09 -7.65
C LYS A 252 8.14 6.03 -6.16
N GLY A 253 7.10 5.71 -5.38
CA GLY A 253 7.23 5.50 -3.94
C GLY A 253 7.98 4.19 -3.63
N PRO A 254 9.17 4.23 -3.01
CA PRO A 254 9.75 3.03 -2.39
C PRO A 254 8.90 2.58 -1.18
N PRO A 255 9.13 1.37 -0.62
CA PRO A 255 8.40 0.89 0.54
C PRO A 255 8.35 1.88 1.71
N SER A 256 9.46 2.55 2.03
CA SER A 256 9.48 3.56 3.10
C SER A 256 8.52 4.73 2.84
N ALA A 257 8.34 5.15 1.58
CA ALA A 257 7.38 6.19 1.22
C ALA A 257 5.92 5.73 1.39
N THR A 258 5.66 4.41 1.43
CA THR A 258 4.30 3.87 1.69
C THR A 258 3.81 4.30 3.06
N VAL A 259 4.68 4.30 4.08
CA VAL A 259 4.31 4.75 5.44
C VAL A 259 3.78 6.19 5.40
N THR A 260 4.56 7.10 4.82
CA THR A 260 4.17 8.51 4.71
C THR A 260 2.94 8.72 3.82
N GLN A 261 2.82 8.00 2.69
CA GLN A 261 1.71 8.14 1.76
C GLN A 261 0.38 7.70 2.38
N GLU A 262 0.34 6.50 2.97
CA GLU A 262 -0.87 5.97 3.59
C GLU A 262 -1.25 6.79 4.84
N GLY A 263 -0.25 7.21 5.62
CA GLY A 263 -0.43 8.09 6.77
C GLY A 263 -1.03 9.45 6.40
N LEU A 264 -0.45 10.11 5.38
CA LEU A 264 -0.96 11.38 4.86
C LEU A 264 -2.38 11.22 4.31
N ALA A 265 -2.67 10.10 3.62
CA ALA A 265 -4.00 9.84 3.08
C ALA A 265 -5.05 9.72 4.21
N VAL A 266 -4.77 8.94 5.27
CA VAL A 266 -5.65 8.83 6.44
C VAL A 266 -5.80 10.17 7.17
N LEU A 267 -4.71 10.91 7.36
CA LEU A 267 -4.74 12.24 7.97
C LEU A 267 -5.63 13.20 7.16
N MET A 268 -5.49 13.20 5.83
CA MET A 268 -6.31 14.01 4.94
C MET A 268 -7.78 13.60 4.98
N GLU A 269 -8.11 12.30 5.06
CA GLU A 269 -9.48 11.84 5.25
C GLU A 269 -10.12 12.41 6.53
N ILE A 270 -9.35 12.47 7.63
CA ILE A 270 -9.80 13.00 8.93
C ILE A 270 -9.97 14.52 8.88
N LEU A 271 -8.94 15.26 8.42
CA LEU A 271 -8.95 16.73 8.39
C LEU A 271 -10.00 17.31 7.44
N THR A 272 -10.36 16.57 6.40
CA THR A 272 -11.41 16.96 5.45
C THR A 272 -12.80 16.46 5.84
N PHE A 273 -12.93 15.78 6.98
CA PHE A 273 -14.17 15.13 7.45
C PHE A 273 -14.78 14.19 6.40
N SER A 274 -13.92 13.55 5.62
CA SER A 274 -14.33 12.62 4.55
C SER A 274 -14.47 11.19 5.08
N SER A 275 -13.69 10.80 6.09
CA SER A 275 -13.75 9.47 6.69
C SER A 275 -14.99 9.29 7.57
N THR A 276 -15.46 8.04 7.70
CA THR A 276 -16.47 7.62 8.68
C THR A 276 -15.85 6.87 9.84
N PRO A 277 -16.53 6.79 11.00
CA PRO A 277 -16.11 5.91 12.08
C PRO A 277 -15.97 4.44 11.65
N ASN A 278 -16.86 3.93 10.78
CA ASN A 278 -16.73 2.59 10.18
C ASN A 278 -15.46 2.45 9.32
N ARG A 279 -15.19 3.45 8.45
CA ARG A 279 -14.00 3.48 7.60
C ARG A 279 -12.71 3.44 8.42
N LEU A 280 -12.65 4.23 9.50
CA LEU A 280 -11.52 4.22 10.44
C LEU A 280 -11.44 2.89 11.19
N MET A 281 -12.57 2.36 11.67
CA MET A 281 -12.62 1.05 12.36
C MET A 281 -12.09 -0.07 11.46
N ASN A 282 -12.41 -0.05 10.16
CA ASN A 282 -11.86 -1.01 9.20
C ASN A 282 -10.34 -0.92 9.06
N LEU A 283 -9.75 0.29 9.14
CA LEU A 283 -8.29 0.44 9.16
C LEU A 283 -7.69 -0.09 10.47
N ILE A 284 -8.32 0.22 11.61
CA ILE A 284 -7.87 -0.25 12.91
C ILE A 284 -7.94 -1.77 13.01
N ASN A 285 -9.02 -2.40 12.56
CA ASN A 285 -9.16 -3.85 12.55
C ASN A 285 -8.07 -4.54 11.71
N ARG A 286 -7.60 -3.93 10.62
CA ARG A 286 -6.46 -4.45 9.84
C ARG A 286 -5.15 -4.41 10.64
N VAL A 287 -4.92 -3.34 11.39
CA VAL A 287 -3.75 -3.25 12.28
C VAL A 287 -3.85 -4.26 13.42
N ARG A 288 -5.03 -4.38 14.06
CA ARG A 288 -5.27 -5.37 15.13
C ARG A 288 -5.04 -6.80 14.64
N ALA A 289 -5.50 -7.14 13.43
CA ALA A 289 -5.26 -8.45 12.85
C ALA A 289 -3.77 -8.76 12.66
N ILE A 290 -2.97 -7.78 12.20
CA ILE A 290 -1.51 -7.95 12.13
C ILE A 290 -0.90 -8.14 13.52
N THR A 291 -1.31 -7.34 14.51
CA THR A 291 -0.84 -7.49 15.91
C THR A 291 -1.12 -8.88 16.45
N LEU A 292 -2.34 -9.39 16.29
CA LEU A 292 -2.72 -10.72 16.74
C LEU A 292 -1.85 -11.80 16.06
N THR A 293 -1.56 -11.67 14.76
CA THR A 293 -0.68 -12.61 14.06
C THR A 293 0.78 -12.51 14.52
N GLU A 294 1.30 -11.30 14.79
CA GLU A 294 2.63 -11.14 15.42
C GLU A 294 2.67 -11.77 16.83
N GLU A 295 1.54 -11.85 17.53
CA GLU A 295 1.36 -12.49 18.84
C GLU A 295 1.07 -14.01 18.76
N GLY A 296 1.01 -14.57 17.55
CA GLY A 296 0.90 -16.02 17.33
C GLY A 296 -0.46 -16.52 16.81
N ALA A 297 -1.39 -15.64 16.47
CA ALA A 297 -2.66 -16.01 15.84
C ALA A 297 -2.45 -16.53 14.41
N ASN A 298 -3.08 -17.66 14.05
CA ASN A 298 -3.05 -18.22 12.71
C ASN A 298 -4.20 -17.68 11.83
N PHE A 299 -4.30 -18.13 10.59
CA PHE A 299 -5.33 -17.70 9.64
C PHE A 299 -6.75 -17.90 10.16
N MET A 300 -7.03 -19.03 10.82
CA MET A 300 -8.36 -19.34 11.34
C MET A 300 -8.73 -18.43 12.51
N ASP A 301 -7.77 -18.07 13.36
CA ASP A 301 -7.96 -17.11 14.45
C ASP A 301 -8.32 -15.73 13.88
N ILE A 302 -7.59 -15.27 12.85
CA ILE A 302 -7.87 -13.98 12.21
C ILE A 302 -9.20 -13.99 11.45
N PHE A 303 -9.53 -15.11 10.79
CA PHE A 303 -10.85 -15.28 10.15
C PHE A 303 -11.97 -15.18 11.19
N THR A 304 -11.84 -15.87 12.32
CA THR A 304 -12.80 -15.82 13.42
C THR A 304 -12.89 -14.41 14.01
N PHE A 305 -11.76 -13.73 14.19
CA PHE A 305 -11.72 -12.34 14.64
C PHE A 305 -12.58 -11.41 13.77
N PHE A 306 -12.50 -11.52 12.44
CA PHE A 306 -13.35 -10.71 11.56
C PHE A 306 -14.82 -11.15 11.58
N ARG A 307 -15.11 -12.45 11.72
CA ARG A 307 -16.49 -12.95 11.90
C ARG A 307 -17.13 -12.43 13.18
N ASP A 308 -16.38 -12.39 14.28
CA ASP A 308 -16.84 -11.87 15.57
C ASP A 308 -17.11 -10.35 15.53
N LYS A 309 -16.45 -9.63 14.60
CA LYS A 309 -16.73 -8.23 14.29
C LYS A 309 -17.95 -8.02 13.39
N GLY A 310 -18.64 -9.10 13.00
CA GLY A 310 -19.89 -9.06 12.23
C GLY A 310 -19.70 -9.00 10.71
N LEU A 311 -18.48 -9.15 10.19
CA LEU A 311 -18.23 -9.20 8.74
C LEU A 311 -18.68 -10.56 8.20
N ASP A 312 -19.12 -10.60 6.94
CA ASP A 312 -19.48 -11.87 6.28
C ASP A 312 -18.26 -12.77 6.03
N GLU A 313 -18.48 -14.00 5.59
CA GLU A 313 -17.39 -14.96 5.38
C GLU A 313 -16.44 -14.55 4.24
N GLU A 314 -16.96 -13.88 3.21
CA GLU A 314 -16.17 -13.45 2.06
C GLU A 314 -15.23 -12.30 2.42
N GLU A 315 -15.75 -11.30 3.13
CA GLU A 315 -14.98 -10.17 3.62
C GLU A 315 -13.97 -10.62 4.69
N SER A 316 -14.39 -11.50 5.61
CA SER A 316 -13.49 -12.09 6.62
C SER A 316 -12.33 -12.85 5.98
N TYR A 317 -12.59 -13.69 4.97
CA TYR A 317 -11.53 -14.37 4.21
C TYR A 317 -10.60 -13.37 3.53
N THR A 318 -11.17 -12.33 2.90
CA THR A 318 -10.39 -11.33 2.15
C THR A 318 -9.46 -10.56 3.07
N LEU A 319 -9.91 -10.19 4.27
CA LEU A 319 -9.07 -9.50 5.25
C LEU A 319 -8.05 -10.43 5.91
N SER A 320 -8.40 -11.68 6.23
CA SER A 320 -7.44 -12.67 6.73
C SER A 320 -6.34 -12.98 5.71
N SER A 321 -6.71 -13.25 4.44
CA SER A 321 -5.73 -13.52 3.38
C SER A 321 -4.84 -12.30 3.12
N ARG A 322 -5.35 -11.08 3.32
CA ARG A 322 -4.55 -9.85 3.24
C ARG A 322 -3.46 -9.77 4.33
N VAL A 323 -3.68 -10.34 5.51
CA VAL A 323 -2.68 -10.44 6.58
C VAL A 323 -1.62 -11.48 6.25
N PHE A 324 -2.01 -12.64 5.71
CA PHE A 324 -1.11 -13.78 5.48
C PHE A 324 -0.52 -13.88 4.05
N ARG A 325 -0.94 -13.02 3.11
CA ARG A 325 -0.40 -13.01 1.74
C ARG A 325 1.14 -12.92 1.74
N GLY A 326 1.79 -13.75 0.94
CA GLY A 326 3.26 -13.89 0.92
C GLY A 326 3.83 -14.80 2.02
N SER A 327 2.98 -15.24 2.96
CA SER A 327 3.29 -16.19 4.05
C SER A 327 2.42 -17.46 3.92
N SER A 328 2.57 -18.38 4.86
CA SER A 328 1.66 -19.52 5.07
C SER A 328 0.54 -19.15 6.05
N PRO A 329 -0.57 -19.91 6.15
CA PRO A 329 -1.68 -19.61 7.07
C PRO A 329 -1.29 -19.68 8.56
N ASP A 330 -0.24 -20.43 8.89
CA ASP A 330 0.32 -20.52 10.24
C ASP A 330 1.62 -19.68 10.39
N GLY A 331 1.92 -18.86 9.39
CA GLY A 331 3.13 -18.05 9.34
C GLY A 331 2.97 -16.69 10.01
N LEU A 332 4.00 -15.86 9.87
CA LEU A 332 3.97 -14.45 10.33
C LEU A 332 3.29 -13.55 9.29
N PRO A 333 2.86 -12.32 9.65
CA PRO A 333 2.04 -11.49 8.78
C PRO A 333 2.86 -10.70 7.75
N PHE A 334 2.18 -10.20 6.73
CA PHE A 334 2.63 -9.10 5.88
C PHE A 334 2.21 -7.76 6.49
N THR A 335 3.18 -6.99 6.96
CA THR A 335 2.96 -5.86 7.88
C THR A 335 2.63 -4.52 7.20
N LYS A 336 2.43 -4.48 5.88
CA LYS A 336 2.15 -3.21 5.15
C LYS A 336 1.00 -2.41 5.77
N ASP A 337 -0.07 -3.03 6.24
CA ASP A 337 -1.23 -2.27 6.74
C ASP A 337 -0.96 -1.55 8.07
N LEU A 338 0.17 -1.78 8.75
CA LEU A 338 0.59 -0.94 9.88
C LEU A 338 0.85 0.52 9.46
N THR A 339 1.16 0.75 8.18
CA THR A 339 1.44 2.08 7.61
C THR A 339 0.32 3.11 7.82
N TYR A 340 -0.96 2.69 7.90
CA TYR A 340 -2.09 3.62 8.10
C TYR A 340 -2.04 4.34 9.45
N ILE A 341 -1.75 3.61 10.54
CA ILE A 341 -1.61 4.19 11.87
C ILE A 341 -0.22 4.80 12.03
N LYS A 342 0.82 4.07 11.58
CA LYS A 342 2.20 4.51 11.73
C LYS A 342 2.41 5.89 11.10
N GLY A 343 2.06 6.04 9.82
CA GLY A 343 2.28 7.30 9.11
C GLY A 343 1.33 8.44 9.50
N SER A 344 0.18 8.18 10.12
CA SER A 344 -0.72 9.26 10.55
C SER A 344 -0.27 9.91 11.86
N VAL A 345 0.58 9.21 12.63
CA VAL A 345 1.17 9.72 13.89
C VAL A 345 2.63 10.12 13.73
N GLU A 346 3.37 9.48 12.82
CA GLU A 346 4.71 9.91 12.41
C GLU A 346 4.62 11.32 11.82
N LYS A 347 4.98 12.34 12.61
CA LYS A 347 5.00 13.72 12.11
C LYS A 347 5.95 13.80 10.91
N PRO A 348 5.53 14.39 9.78
CA PRO A 348 6.43 14.61 8.66
C PRO A 348 7.59 15.56 9.00
#